data_AF-W1VN22-F1
#
_entry.id   AF-W1VN22-F1
#
_cell.length_a   1.000
_cell.length_b   1.000
_cell.length_c   1.000
_cell.angle_alpha   90.00
_cell.angle_beta   90.00
_cell.angle_gamma   90.00
#
_symmetry.space_group_name_H-M   'P 1'
#
loop_
_entity.id
_entity.type
_entity.pdbx_description
1 polymer ?
#
loop_
_entity_poly.entity_id
_entity_poly.type
_entity_poly.pdbx_seq_one_letter_code
_entity_poly.pdbx_strand_id
1 'polypeptide(L)'
;RIEVPADPSVVVADTVGAGDSFMGGLEDGLWSEGLVGAGQREALRAIDAETLERVVRHAAAIADITVSRAGANPPTRAELAEA
;
A
#
# COMPACT_ATOMS: atom_id res chain seq x y z
N ARG A 1 4.32 -14.25 -9.26
CA ARG A 1 4.94 -13.69 -8.05
C ARG A 1 5.58 -12.38 -8.44
N ILE A 2 5.22 -11.30 -7.77
CA ILE A 2 5.89 -9.99 -7.90
C ILE A 2 6.70 -9.73 -6.63
N GLU A 3 7.75 -8.93 -6.74
CA GLU A 3 8.55 -8.50 -5.59
C GLU A 3 8.63 -6.98 -5.61
N VAL A 4 8.14 -6.35 -4.54
CA VAL A 4 8.17 -4.90 -4.35
C VAL A 4 8.99 -4.65 -3.09
N PRO A 5 10.23 -4.16 -3.22
CA PRO A 5 11.04 -3.81 -2.06
C PRO A 5 10.47 -2.55 -1.39
N ALA A 6 10.62 -2.47 -0.07
CA ALA A 6 10.44 -1.23 0.69
C ALA A 6 11.46 -0.17 0.23
N ASP A 7 11.16 1.11 0.45
CA ASP A 7 12.11 2.19 0.17
C ASP A 7 13.32 2.10 1.13
N PRO A 8 14.55 1.86 0.60
CA PRO A 8 15.74 1.75 1.42
C PRO A 8 16.17 3.08 2.08
N SER A 9 15.57 4.22 1.69
CA SER A 9 15.87 5.53 2.27
C SER A 9 15.15 5.80 3.59
N VAL A 10 14.14 4.99 3.92
CA VAL A 10 13.31 5.14 5.11
C VAL A 10 14.12 4.88 6.38
N VAL A 11 14.14 5.87 7.27
CA VAL A 11 14.70 5.73 8.62
C VAL A 11 13.60 5.24 9.55
N VAL A 12 13.70 3.99 10.01
CA VAL A 12 12.69 3.37 10.89
C VAL A 12 12.72 3.99 12.29
N ALA A 13 11.57 4.51 12.72
CA ALA A 13 11.34 5.03 14.07
C ALA A 13 10.56 4.04 14.96
N ASP A 14 9.52 3.41 14.41
CA ASP A 14 8.67 2.39 15.05
C ASP A 14 8.08 1.49 13.95
N THR A 15 7.64 0.27 14.27
CA THR A 15 6.97 -0.63 13.31
C THR A 15 5.51 -0.93 13.64
N VAL A 16 5.01 -0.40 14.77
CA VAL A 16 3.61 -0.59 15.18
C VAL A 16 2.67 -0.04 14.11
N GLY A 17 1.72 -0.87 13.67
CA GLY A 17 0.70 -0.47 12.69
C GLY A 17 1.18 -0.42 11.24
N ALA A 18 2.44 -0.73 10.93
CA ALA A 18 2.93 -0.76 9.54
C ALA A 18 2.20 -1.81 8.69
N GLY A 19 1.97 -3.00 9.24
CA GLY A 19 1.21 -4.07 8.56
C GLY A 19 -0.25 -3.70 8.33
N ASP A 20 -0.90 -3.09 9.32
CA ASP A 20 -2.30 -2.62 9.19
C ASP A 20 -2.39 -1.48 8.16
N SER A 21 -1.42 -0.57 8.16
CA SER A 21 -1.31 0.52 7.18
C SER A 21 -1.08 -0.02 5.77
N PHE A 22 -0.22 -1.02 5.61
CA PHE A 22 -0.03 -1.73 4.35
C PHE A 22 -1.34 -2.38 3.88
N MET A 23 -2.05 -3.09 4.76
CA MET A 23 -3.32 -3.75 4.41
C MET A 23 -4.40 -2.72 4.02
N GLY A 24 -4.53 -1.62 4.75
CA GLY A 24 -5.43 -0.53 4.38
C GLY A 24 -5.04 0.13 3.06
N GLY A 25 -3.74 0.31 2.81
CA GLY A 25 -3.21 0.79 1.54
C GLY A 25 -3.46 -0.19 0.39
N LEU A 26 -3.38 -1.50 0.63
CA LEU A 26 -3.68 -2.53 -0.36
C LEU A 26 -5.15 -2.44 -0.79
N GLU A 27 -6.06 -2.29 0.17
CA GLU A 27 -7.50 -2.11 -0.10
C GLU A 27 -7.78 -0.78 -0.83
N ASP A 28 -7.17 0.33 -0.43
CA ASP A 28 -7.29 1.64 -1.10
C ASP A 28 -6.72 1.62 -2.53
N GLY A 29 -5.61 0.91 -2.76
CA GLY A 29 -5.03 0.68 -4.08
C GLY A 29 -5.98 -0.13 -4.98
N LEU A 30 -6.50 -1.26 -4.47
CA LEU A 30 -7.50 -2.06 -5.21
C LEU A 30 -8.78 -1.25 -5.50
N TRP A 31 -9.19 -0.37 -4.58
CA TRP A 31 -10.33 0.51 -4.79
C TRP A 31 -10.07 1.50 -5.92
N SER A 32 -8.87 2.09 -5.96
CA SER A 32 -8.44 3.05 -6.98
C SER A 32 -8.34 2.42 -8.37
N GLU A 33 -7.99 1.13 -8.46
CA GLU A 33 -8.00 0.34 -9.70
C GLU A 33 -9.40 -0.21 -10.05
N GLY A 34 -10.43 0.06 -9.24
CA GLY A 34 -11.80 -0.40 -9.50
C GLY A 34 -12.00 -1.91 -9.36
N LEU A 35 -11.21 -2.56 -8.51
CA LEU A 35 -11.19 -4.03 -8.35
C LEU A 35 -11.94 -4.53 -7.10
N VAL A 36 -12.60 -3.64 -6.37
CA VAL A 36 -13.33 -3.97 -5.13
C VAL A 36 -14.81 -4.26 -5.41
N GLY A 37 -15.35 -5.24 -4.67
CA GLY A 37 -16.77 -5.57 -4.68
C GLY A 37 -17.11 -6.89 -5.39
N ALA A 38 -18.30 -7.41 -5.12
CA ALA A 38 -18.73 -8.71 -5.60
C ALA A 38 -18.78 -8.83 -7.14
N GLY A 39 -19.08 -7.73 -7.83
CA GLY A 39 -19.11 -7.66 -9.30
C GLY A 39 -17.72 -7.70 -9.95
N GLN A 40 -16.68 -7.33 -9.19
CA GLN A 40 -15.30 -7.24 -9.70
C GLN A 40 -14.49 -8.51 -9.43
N ARG A 41 -15.08 -9.59 -8.89
CA ARG A 41 -14.35 -10.81 -8.51
C ARG A 41 -13.57 -11.44 -9.67
N GLU A 42 -14.16 -11.50 -10.87
CA GLU A 42 -13.47 -12.06 -12.03
C GLU A 42 -12.34 -11.12 -12.51
N ALA A 43 -12.55 -9.80 -12.46
CA ALA A 43 -11.50 -8.82 -12.77
C ALA A 43 -10.34 -8.90 -11.76
N LEU A 44 -10.62 -9.01 -10.46
CA LEU A 44 -9.62 -9.20 -9.42
C LEU A 44 -8.86 -10.53 -9.59
N ARG A 45 -9.55 -11.62 -9.95
CA ARG A 45 -8.90 -12.91 -10.26
C ARG A 45 -7.98 -12.83 -11.46
N ALA A 46 -8.32 -12.01 -12.45
CA ALA A 46 -7.57 -11.81 -13.68
C ALA A 46 -6.65 -10.57 -13.65
N ILE A 47 -6.39 -10.00 -12.47
CA ILE A 47 -5.51 -8.83 -12.31
C ILE A 47 -4.15 -9.11 -12.97
N ASP A 48 -3.71 -8.18 -13.83
CA ASP A 48 -2.40 -8.28 -14.44
C ASP A 48 -1.28 -7.90 -13.45
N ALA A 49 -0.06 -8.30 -13.78
CA ALA A 49 1.09 -8.10 -12.90
C ALA A 49 1.40 -6.61 -12.69
N GLU A 50 1.17 -5.77 -13.70
CA GLU A 50 1.47 -4.34 -13.64
C GLU A 50 0.53 -3.62 -12.67
N THR A 51 -0.76 -3.92 -12.74
CA THR A 51 -1.79 -3.40 -11.84
C THR A 51 -1.56 -3.89 -10.43
N LEU A 52 -1.25 -5.18 -10.25
CA LEU A 52 -0.91 -5.72 -8.93
C LEU A 52 0.34 -5.02 -8.35
N GLU A 53 1.35 -4.75 -9.17
CA GLU A 53 2.55 -4.04 -8.74
C GLU A 53 2.26 -2.61 -8.30
N ARG A 54 1.44 -1.85 -9.04
CA ARG A 54 1.02 -0.50 -8.62
C ARG A 54 0.30 -0.51 -7.28
N VAL A 55 -0.64 -1.44 -7.10
CA VAL A 55 -1.38 -1.62 -5.84
C VAL A 55 -0.45 -1.93 -4.67
N VAL A 56 0.51 -2.84 -4.86
CA VAL A 56 1.46 -3.22 -3.80
C VAL A 56 2.48 -2.10 -3.54
N ARG A 57 2.93 -1.36 -4.55
CA ARG A 57 3.80 -0.18 -4.37
C ARG A 57 3.10 0.91 -3.56
N HIS A 58 1.82 1.17 -3.83
CA HIS A 58 1.01 2.10 -3.06
C HIS A 58 0.91 1.69 -1.59
N ALA A 59 0.60 0.42 -1.33
CA ALA A 59 0.56 -0.14 0.01
C ALA A 59 1.92 -0.07 0.74
N ALA A 60 3.02 -0.35 0.02
CA ALA A 60 4.37 -0.29 0.55
C ALA A 60 4.76 1.14 0.95
N ALA A 61 4.50 2.15 0.09
CA ALA A 61 4.79 3.54 0.40
C ALA A 61 4.05 4.05 1.66
N ILE A 62 2.80 3.61 1.85
CA ILE A 62 2.04 3.90 3.07
C ILE A 62 2.73 3.29 4.30
N ALA A 63 3.15 2.02 4.21
CA ALA A 63 3.85 1.33 5.30
C ALA A 63 5.22 1.95 5.61
N ASP A 64 5.96 2.35 4.58
CA ASP A 64 7.25 3.03 4.65
C ASP A 64 7.14 4.36 5.42
N ILE A 65 6.10 5.15 5.15
CA ILE A 65 5.84 6.36 5.90
C ILE A 65 5.39 6.03 7.34
N THR A 66 4.55 5.01 7.55
CA THR A 66 4.14 4.59 8.90
C THR A 66 5.35 4.22 9.75
N VAL A 67 6.29 3.43 9.22
CA VAL A 67 7.47 3.02 10.01
C VAL A 67 8.44 4.16 10.30
N SER A 68 8.38 5.26 9.55
CA SER A 68 9.18 6.46 9.79
C SER A 68 8.69 7.32 10.97
N ARG A 69 7.53 6.97 11.56
CA ARG A 69 6.85 7.75 12.60
C ARG A 69 6.67 6.89 13.86
N ALA A 70 6.48 7.54 15.01
CA ALA A 70 6.16 6.83 16.25
C ALA A 70 4.68 6.38 16.26
N GLY A 71 4.43 5.12 16.63
CA GLY A 71 3.11 4.52 16.71
C GLY A 71 2.44 4.24 15.36
N ALA A 72 1.20 3.71 15.42
CA ALA A 72 0.36 3.46 14.25
C ALA A 72 -0.18 4.77 13.66
N ASN A 73 0.65 5.45 12.87
CA ASN A 73 0.38 6.77 12.30
C ASN A 73 0.52 6.75 10.76
N PRO A 74 -0.46 6.21 10.02
CA PRO A 74 -0.42 6.17 8.57
C PRO A 74 -0.45 7.58 7.94
N PRO A 75 0.14 7.77 6.76
CA PRO A 75 0.08 9.04 6.04
C PRO A 75 -1.34 9.42 5.63
N THR A 76 -1.57 10.72 5.52
CA THR A 76 -2.66 11.29 4.73
C THR A 76 -2.36 11.17 3.23
N ARG A 77 -3.38 11.34 2.39
CA ARG A 77 -3.19 11.33 0.93
C ARG A 77 -2.27 12.44 0.42
N ALA A 78 -2.21 13.58 1.10
CA ALA A 78 -1.31 14.68 0.72
C ALA A 78 0.14 14.28 0.98
N GLU A 79 0.44 13.74 2.16
CA GLU A 79 1.78 13.25 2.51
C GLU A 79 2.24 12.12 1.59
N LEU A 80 1.33 11.23 1.18
CA LEU A 80 1.64 10.16 0.23
C LEU A 80 1.96 10.67 -1.18
N ALA A 81 1.43 11.83 -1.58
CA ALA A 81 1.73 12.43 -2.89
C ALA A 81 3.07 13.21 -2.90
N GLU A 82 3.62 13.51 -1.72
CA GLU A 82 4.90 14.21 -1.55
C GLU A 82 6.08 13.25 -1.37
N ALA A 83 5.81 11.99 -1.06
CA ALA A 83 6.79 10.91 -0.91
C ALA A 83 7.23 10.35 -2.27
#